data_AF-X1DYR4-F1
#
_entry.id   AF-X1DYR4-F1
#
_cell.length_a   1.000
_cell.length_b   1.000
_cell.length_c   1.000
_cell.angle_alpha   90.00
_cell.angle_beta   90.00
_cell.angle_gamma   90.00
#
_symmetry.space_group_name_H-M   'P 1'
#
loop_
_entity.id
_entity.type
_entity.pdbx_description
1 polymer ?
#
loop_
_entity_poly.entity_id
_entity_poly.type
_entity_poly.pdbx_seq_one_letter_code
_entity_poly.pdbx_strand_id
1 'polypeptide(L)'
;ESPLKLHPTWKHTTCPECGEAALRETDTMDTFMCSSWYHLRYLSPDYDQGPFDPKEYDYWMPVDIYTGGIEHATMHLIYTRFFHKAGRWYVSRLGAALTGFRRSAA
;
A
#
# COMPACT_ATOMS: atom_id res chain seq x y z
N GLU A 1 15.60 -15.18 -13.28
CA GLU A 1 14.64 -14.73 -14.32
C GLU A 1 13.22 -15.04 -13.84
N SER A 2 12.25 -14.12 -13.99
CA SER A 2 10.89 -14.31 -13.47
C SER A 2 10.12 -15.40 -14.23
N PRO A 3 9.43 -16.33 -13.55
CA PRO A 3 8.57 -17.32 -14.20
C PRO A 3 7.45 -16.72 -15.06
N LEU A 4 6.95 -15.53 -14.69
CA LEU A 4 5.88 -14.84 -15.45
C LEU A 4 6.33 -14.43 -16.86
N LYS A 5 7.64 -14.22 -17.07
CA LYS A 5 8.21 -13.90 -18.37
C LYS A 5 8.11 -15.05 -19.37
N LEU A 6 8.14 -16.29 -18.86
CA LEU A 6 8.08 -17.54 -19.62
C LEU A 6 6.65 -17.97 -19.93
N HIS A 7 5.65 -17.41 -19.24
CA HIS A 7 4.26 -17.72 -19.52
C HIS A 7 3.86 -17.22 -20.91
N PRO A 8 3.28 -18.07 -21.78
CA PRO A 8 3.12 -17.76 -23.22
C PRO A 8 2.20 -16.55 -23.48
N THR A 9 1.14 -16.38 -22.68
CA THR A 9 0.11 -15.36 -22.94
C THR A 9 0.02 -14.26 -21.87
N TRP A 10 0.44 -14.51 -20.63
CA TRP A 10 0.13 -13.65 -19.48
C TRP A 10 0.70 -12.24 -19.61
N LYS A 11 1.94 -12.12 -20.10
CA LYS A 11 2.62 -10.83 -20.25
C LYS A 11 2.00 -9.95 -21.33
N HIS A 12 1.27 -10.51 -22.28
CA HIS A 12 0.70 -9.74 -23.37
C HIS A 12 -0.59 -9.05 -22.91
N THR A 13 -0.67 -7.74 -23.11
CA THR A 13 -1.83 -6.92 -22.73
C THR A 13 -1.98 -5.76 -23.71
N THR A 14 -3.05 -4.98 -23.59
CA THR A 14 -3.18 -3.68 -24.25
C THR A 14 -2.78 -2.55 -23.32
N CYS A 15 -2.22 -1.48 -23.87
CA CYS A 15 -1.92 -0.27 -23.12
C CYS A 15 -3.23 0.41 -22.67
N PRO A 16 -3.40 0.76 -21.38
CA PRO A 16 -4.62 1.42 -20.91
C PRO A 16 -4.75 2.87 -21.37
N GLU A 17 -3.68 3.49 -21.88
CA GLU A 17 -3.69 4.89 -22.35
C GLU A 17 -3.94 5.02 -23.85
N CYS A 18 -3.30 4.20 -24.68
CA CYS A 18 -3.38 4.29 -26.15
C CYS A 18 -4.04 3.08 -26.84
N GLY A 19 -4.29 1.98 -26.13
CA GLY A 19 -4.92 0.77 -26.68
C GLY A 19 -3.98 -0.16 -27.46
N GLU A 20 -2.76 0.26 -27.77
CA GLU A 20 -1.78 -0.53 -28.53
C GLU A 20 -1.29 -1.77 -27.77
N ALA A 21 -0.68 -2.71 -28.50
CA ALA A 21 -0.07 -3.90 -27.91
C ALA A 21 1.04 -3.53 -26.92
N ALA A 22 0.99 -4.10 -25.72
CA ALA A 22 1.90 -3.82 -24.61
C ALA A 22 2.29 -5.09 -23.85
N LEU A 23 3.29 -4.96 -22.98
CA LEU A 23 3.75 -6.03 -22.09
C LEU A 23 3.55 -5.63 -20.63
N ARG A 24 3.04 -6.55 -19.81
CA ARG A 24 2.98 -6.41 -18.36
C ARG A 24 4.38 -6.47 -17.76
N GLU A 25 4.57 -5.76 -16.65
CA GLU A 25 5.70 -6.03 -15.76
C GLU A 25 5.63 -7.48 -15.27
N THR A 26 6.76 -8.16 -15.32
CA THR A 26 6.87 -9.59 -14.95
C THR A 26 7.55 -9.79 -13.61
N ASP A 27 8.20 -8.77 -13.06
CA ASP A 27 8.76 -8.81 -11.72
C ASP A 27 7.66 -8.73 -10.66
N THR A 28 7.90 -9.41 -9.54
CA THR A 28 6.98 -9.43 -8.40
C THR A 28 7.49 -8.52 -7.30
N MET A 29 6.58 -7.92 -6.54
CA MET A 29 6.96 -7.18 -5.33
C MET A 29 7.55 -8.14 -4.29
N ASP A 30 8.56 -7.66 -3.57
CA ASP A 30 9.17 -8.40 -2.47
C ASP A 30 8.18 -8.61 -1.31
N THR A 31 8.40 -9.64 -0.51
CA THR A 31 7.55 -9.98 0.65
C THR A 31 7.40 -8.84 1.67
N PHE A 32 8.40 -7.97 1.81
CA PHE A 32 8.31 -6.79 2.68
C PHE A 32 7.24 -5.80 2.23
N MET A 33 6.84 -5.80 0.95
CA MET A 33 5.71 -4.99 0.48
C MET A 33 4.43 -5.33 1.25
N CYS A 34 4.15 -6.62 1.44
CA CYS A 34 2.95 -7.06 2.14
C CYS A 34 3.06 -6.82 3.66
N SER A 35 4.19 -7.20 4.26
CA SER A 35 4.38 -7.08 5.72
C SER A 35 4.55 -5.64 6.20
N SER A 36 4.83 -4.68 5.32
CA SER A 36 4.97 -3.27 5.73
C SER A 36 3.66 -2.60 6.17
N TRP A 37 2.50 -3.14 5.81
CA TRP A 37 1.20 -2.49 6.09
C TRP A 37 0.08 -3.45 6.51
N TYR A 38 0.34 -4.75 6.67
CA TYR A 38 -0.67 -5.73 7.09
C TYR A 38 -1.44 -5.33 8.37
N HIS A 39 -0.76 -4.69 9.33
CA HIS A 39 -1.37 -4.20 10.57
C HIS A 39 -2.46 -3.15 10.32
N LEU A 40 -2.36 -2.36 9.24
CA LEU A 40 -3.40 -1.43 8.82
C LEU A 40 -4.58 -2.17 8.17
N ARG A 41 -4.32 -3.27 7.45
CA ARG A 41 -5.39 -4.07 6.84
C ARG A 41 -6.24 -4.79 7.89
N TYR A 42 -5.65 -5.19 9.02
CA TYR A 42 -6.40 -5.82 10.11
C TYR A 42 -7.50 -4.95 10.72
N LEU A 43 -7.41 -3.62 10.57
CA LEU A 43 -8.43 -2.70 11.05
C LEU A 43 -9.77 -2.90 10.31
N SER A 44 -9.70 -3.29 9.04
CA SER A 44 -10.88 -3.43 8.16
C SER A 44 -10.60 -4.45 7.04
N PRO A 45 -10.55 -5.76 7.35
CA PRO A 45 -10.07 -6.78 6.40
C PRO A 45 -10.95 -6.97 5.17
N ASP A 46 -12.23 -6.60 5.26
CA ASP A 46 -13.22 -6.75 4.18
C ASP A 46 -13.52 -5.43 3.45
N TYR A 47 -12.80 -4.34 3.76
CA TYR A 47 -13.00 -3.03 3.11
C TYR A 47 -12.51 -3.04 1.66
N ASP A 48 -13.38 -2.66 0.71
CA ASP A 48 -13.14 -2.75 -0.73
C ASP A 48 -12.96 -1.40 -1.44
N GLN A 49 -13.24 -0.28 -0.77
CA GLN A 49 -13.09 1.07 -1.34
C GLN A 49 -11.65 1.63 -1.20
N GLY A 50 -10.72 0.85 -0.65
CA GLY A 50 -9.34 1.27 -0.44
C GLY A 50 -8.52 0.26 0.37
N PRO A 51 -7.29 0.63 0.78
CA PRO A 51 -6.42 -0.28 1.54
C PRO A 51 -6.98 -0.62 2.92
N PHE A 52 -7.62 0.34 3.59
CA PHE A 52 -8.30 0.20 4.88
C PHE A 52 -9.32 1.35 5.05
N ASP A 53 -10.31 1.17 5.92
CA ASP A 53 -11.28 2.21 6.28
C ASP A 53 -10.58 3.34 7.09
N PRO A 54 -10.60 4.59 6.62
CA PRO A 54 -10.02 5.71 7.35
C PRO A 54 -10.58 5.91 8.77
N LYS A 55 -11.84 5.55 9.01
CA LYS A 55 -12.46 5.70 10.34
C LYS A 55 -11.89 4.68 11.34
N GLU A 56 -11.72 3.43 10.90
CA GLU A 56 -11.08 2.39 11.71
C GLU A 56 -9.60 2.73 11.96
N TYR A 57 -8.92 3.32 10.98
CA TYR A 57 -7.57 3.85 11.16
C TYR A 57 -7.49 4.88 12.30
N ASP A 58 -8.37 5.88 12.28
CA ASP A 58 -8.38 6.96 13.29
C ASP A 58 -8.71 6.44 14.69
N TYR A 59 -9.49 5.35 14.79
CA TYR A 59 -9.86 4.75 16.07
C TYR A 59 -8.77 3.84 16.66
N TRP A 60 -8.19 2.95 15.84
CA TRP A 60 -7.28 1.90 16.33
C TRP A 60 -5.81 2.28 16.33
N MET A 61 -5.39 3.28 15.55
CA MET A 61 -3.98 3.65 15.44
C MET A 61 -3.60 4.79 16.40
N PRO A 62 -2.36 4.80 16.92
CA PRO A 62 -1.26 3.86 16.63
C PRO A 62 -1.35 2.53 17.40
N VAL A 63 -0.63 1.51 16.93
CA VAL A 63 -0.44 0.25 17.68
C VAL A 63 0.30 0.52 18.98
N ASP A 64 -0.30 0.17 20.13
CA ASP A 64 0.27 0.43 21.46
C ASP A 64 1.49 -0.45 21.79
N ILE A 65 1.38 -1.75 21.50
CA ILE A 65 2.42 -2.74 21.80
C ILE A 65 2.69 -3.55 20.54
N TYR A 66 3.93 -3.53 20.08
CA TYR A 66 4.40 -4.33 18.95
C TYR A 66 5.57 -5.21 19.38
N THR A 67 5.36 -6.52 19.39
CA THR A 67 6.36 -7.51 19.83
C THR A 67 6.92 -8.27 18.63
N GLY A 68 8.24 -8.34 18.52
CA GLY A 68 8.94 -9.04 17.44
C GLY A 68 10.44 -9.17 17.71
N GLY A 69 11.13 -9.96 16.91
CA GLY A 69 12.57 -10.18 17.04
C GLY A 69 13.42 -9.04 16.46
N ILE A 70 14.66 -8.92 16.96
CA ILE A 70 15.59 -7.83 16.60
C ILE A 70 16.08 -7.91 15.15
N GLU A 71 16.02 -9.08 14.53
CA GLU A 71 16.37 -9.32 13.13
C GLU A 71 15.58 -8.43 12.15
N HIS A 72 14.43 -7.91 12.59
CA HIS A 72 13.56 -7.05 11.80
C HIS A 72 13.86 -5.54 11.91
N ALA A 73 14.89 -5.16 12.67
CA ALA A 73 15.18 -3.76 13.00
C ALA A 73 15.48 -2.86 11.80
N THR A 74 16.22 -3.35 10.80
CA THR A 74 16.71 -2.56 9.66
C THR A 74 15.93 -2.76 8.36
N MET A 75 14.95 -3.67 8.34
CA MET A 75 14.10 -3.94 7.17
C MET A 75 12.65 -3.65 7.52
N HIS A 76 11.92 -4.67 7.98
CA HIS A 76 10.49 -4.61 8.32
C HIS A 76 10.12 -3.37 9.16
N LEU A 77 10.84 -3.07 10.24
CA LEU A 77 10.51 -1.92 11.09
C LEU A 77 10.76 -0.57 10.39
N ILE A 78 11.73 -0.47 9.47
CA ILE A 78 11.93 0.74 8.67
C ILE A 78 10.81 0.88 7.64
N TYR A 79 10.49 -0.18 6.91
CA TYR A 79 9.43 -0.16 5.90
C TYR A 79 8.05 0.09 6.52
N THR A 80 7.76 -0.55 7.65
CA THR A 80 6.52 -0.33 8.42
C THR A 80 6.34 1.14 8.80
N ARG A 81 7.41 1.82 9.26
CA ARG A 81 7.36 3.26 9.58
C ARG A 81 7.11 4.13 8.35
N PHE A 82 7.72 3.77 7.21
CA PHE A 82 7.50 4.46 5.94
C PHE A 82 6.03 4.32 5.49
N PHE A 83 5.52 3.09 5.45
CA PHE A 83 4.13 2.81 5.06
C PHE A 83 3.12 3.42 6.01
N HIS A 84 3.39 3.42 7.32
CA HIS A 84 2.52 4.08 8.28
C HIS A 84 2.48 5.61 8.06
N LYS A 85 3.61 6.25 7.71
CA LYS A 85 3.62 7.68 7.33
C LYS A 85 2.83 7.93 6.04
N ALA A 86 2.94 7.05 5.05
CA ALA A 86 2.14 7.12 3.82
C ALA A 86 0.64 6.95 4.12
N GLY A 87 0.27 6.02 5.00
CA GLY A 87 -1.09 5.81 5.48
C GLY A 87 -1.68 7.05 6.15
N ARG A 88 -0.93 7.69 7.06
CA ARG A 88 -1.34 8.98 7.66
C ARG A 88 -1.60 10.04 6.60
N TRP A 89 -0.73 10.15 5.61
CA TRP A 89 -0.91 11.12 4.53
C TRP A 89 -2.14 10.80 3.66
N TYR A 90 -2.40 9.52 3.39
CA TYR A 90 -3.59 9.06 2.67
C TYR A 90 -4.88 9.47 3.40
N VAL A 91 -4.98 9.16 4.70
CA VAL A 91 -6.14 9.52 5.54
C VAL A 91 -6.33 11.04 5.60
N SER A 92 -5.24 11.78 5.82
CA SER A 92 -5.22 13.24 5.80
C SER A 92 -5.78 13.82 4.49
N ARG A 93 -5.42 13.24 3.34
CA ARG A 93 -5.88 13.71 2.02
C ARG A 93 -7.35 13.40 1.77
N LEU A 94 -7.85 12.24 2.21
CA LEU A 94 -9.27 11.92 2.13
C LEU A 94 -10.11 12.87 3.00
N GLY A 95 -9.65 13.16 4.23
CA GLY A 95 -10.29 14.14 5.09
C GLY A 95 -10.32 15.55 4.47
N ALA A 96 -9.23 15.99 3.83
CA ALA A 96 -9.17 17.26 3.13
C ALA A 96 -10.07 17.32 1.88
N ALA A 97 -10.21 16.21 1.15
CA ALA A 97 -11.12 16.12 0.01
C ALA A 97 -12.60 16.20 0.43
N LEU A 98 -12.96 15.64 1.59
CA LEU A 98 -14.32 15.67 2.14
C LEU A 98 -14.67 17.03 2.80
N THR A 99 -13.68 17.74 3.35
CA THR A 99 -13.89 19.03 4.04
C THR A 99 -13.66 20.25 3.14
N GLY A 100 -13.29 20.07 1.87
CA GLY A 100 -13.06 21.15 0.91
C GLY A 100 -11.85 22.05 1.22
N PHE A 101 -11.05 21.72 2.24
CA PHE A 101 -9.91 22.52 2.64
C PHE A 101 -8.69 22.20 1.76
N ARG A 102 -8.62 22.83 0.58
CA ARG A 102 -7.37 22.91 -0.17
C ARG A 102 -6.39 23.75 0.66
N ARG A 103 -5.42 23.11 1.30
CA ARG A 103 -4.23 23.82 1.78
C ARG A 103 -3.56 24.44 0.55
N SER A 104 -3.68 25.75 0.42
CA SER A 104 -2.82 26.53 -0.49
C SER A 104 -1.39 26.28 -0.06
N ALA A 105 -0.60 25.66 -0.92
CA ALA A 105 0.84 25.64 -0.75
C ALA A 105 1.34 27.09 -0.88
N ALA A 106 2.03 27.57 0.13
CA ALA A 106 2.91 28.73 0.08
C ALA A 106 4.33 28.22 0.35
#